data_AF-A0A959DQU8-F1
#
_entry.id   AF-A0A959DQU8-F1
#
_cell.length_a   1.000
_cell.length_b   1.000
_cell.length_c   1.000
_cell.angle_alpha   90.00
_cell.angle_beta   90.00
_cell.angle_gamma   90.00
#
_symmetry.space_group_name_H-M   'P 1'
#
loop_
_entity.id
_entity.type
_entity.pdbx_description
1 polymer ?
#
loop_
_entity_poly.entity_id
_entity_poly.type
_entity_poly.pdbx_seq_one_letter_code
_entity_poly.pdbx_strand_id
1 'polypeptide(L)'
;MSVHNRFQRQYLEQILATEDKHLQKLHQLVAEALQEQELISQNLLNPPSDTFSRGQRVADKVATFGGSWTFIITFLVVLVSWITLNILLMSKAFDPYPFILLNLVLSCIAAIQAPVIMMSQNRKEEKDRQRAENDYLVNLKAEIEVRNLHQKLNLLMEEQFQTLLDIQKYQTELLEEIHRK
;
A
#
# COMPACT_ATOMS: atom_id res chain seq x y z
N MET A 1 -4.08 -23.41 63.16
CA MET A 1 -4.87 -23.37 61.91
C MET A 1 -4.89 -21.99 61.20
N SER A 2 -4.31 -20.88 61.71
CA SER A 2 -4.46 -19.54 61.09
C SER A 2 -3.24 -18.95 60.33
N VAL A 3 -2.12 -19.66 60.29
CA VAL A 3 -0.89 -19.20 59.61
C VAL A 3 -0.84 -19.66 58.15
N HIS A 4 -1.29 -20.88 57.87
CA HIS A 4 -1.28 -21.47 56.51
C HIS A 4 -2.18 -20.71 55.51
N ASN A 5 -3.38 -20.28 55.93
CA ASN A 5 -4.29 -19.49 55.10
C ASN A 5 -3.76 -18.08 54.74
N ARG A 6 -2.85 -17.51 55.53
CA ARG A 6 -2.27 -16.19 55.24
C ARG A 6 -1.18 -16.26 54.18
N PHE A 7 -0.36 -17.31 54.20
CA PHE A 7 0.65 -17.55 53.17
C PHE A 7 0.01 -17.85 51.80
N GLN A 8 -1.04 -18.67 51.76
CA GLN A 8 -1.78 -18.92 50.52
C GLN A 8 -2.42 -17.66 49.94
N ARG A 9 -3.01 -16.79 50.77
CA ARG A 9 -3.55 -15.51 50.31
C ARG A 9 -2.48 -14.56 49.79
N GLN A 10 -1.35 -14.42 50.50
CA GLN A 10 -0.24 -13.59 50.02
C GLN A 10 0.34 -14.10 48.70
N TYR A 11 0.43 -15.41 48.52
CA TYR A 11 0.90 -16.02 47.27
C TYR A 11 -0.10 -15.81 46.12
N LEU A 12 -1.40 -15.96 46.36
CA LEU A 12 -2.47 -15.65 45.39
C LEU A 12 -2.49 -14.17 45.00
N GLU A 13 -2.40 -13.26 45.96
CA GLU A 13 -2.29 -11.82 45.71
C GLU A 13 -1.04 -11.48 44.91
N GLN A 14 0.07 -12.17 45.17
CA GLN A 14 1.32 -11.96 44.43
C GLN A 14 1.23 -12.49 43.00
N ILE A 15 0.55 -13.62 42.76
CA ILE A 15 0.29 -14.16 41.41
C ILE A 15 -0.65 -13.22 40.65
N LEU A 16 -1.78 -12.83 41.25
CA LEU A 16 -2.76 -11.93 40.63
C LEU A 16 -2.13 -10.55 40.33
N ALA A 17 -1.36 -10.00 41.26
CA ALA A 17 -0.65 -8.74 41.04
C ALA A 17 0.46 -8.85 39.98
N THR A 18 1.05 -10.04 39.80
CA THR A 18 2.05 -10.30 38.75
C THR A 18 1.38 -10.49 37.39
N GLU A 19 0.24 -11.18 37.34
CA GLU A 19 -0.61 -11.34 36.16
C GLU A 19 -1.13 -10.00 35.65
N ASP A 20 -1.66 -9.14 36.53
CA ASP A 20 -2.11 -7.79 36.17
C ASP A 20 -0.97 -6.94 35.60
N LYS A 21 0.23 -7.04 36.19
CA LYS A 21 1.42 -6.33 35.70
C LYS A 21 1.87 -6.85 34.33
N HIS A 22 1.79 -8.16 34.11
CA HIS A 22 2.12 -8.78 32.82
C HIS A 22 1.12 -8.38 31.75
N LEU A 23 -0.17 -8.34 32.09
CA LEU A 23 -1.24 -7.94 31.19
C LEU A 23 -1.11 -6.47 30.81
N GLN A 24 -0.81 -5.58 31.76
CA GLN A 24 -0.53 -4.18 31.47
C GLN A 24 0.66 -4.01 30.51
N LYS A 25 1.74 -4.77 30.74
CA LYS A 25 2.92 -4.74 29.88
C LYS A 25 2.62 -5.26 28.47
N LEU A 26 1.79 -6.31 28.38
CA LEU A 26 1.31 -6.84 27.11
C LEU A 26 0.46 -5.81 26.35
N HIS A 27 -0.48 -5.15 27.04
CA HIS A 27 -1.29 -4.07 26.47
C HIS A 27 -0.44 -2.92 25.94
N GLN A 28 0.59 -2.51 26.69
CA GLN A 28 1.48 -1.43 26.29
C GLN A 28 2.31 -1.81 25.05
N LEU A 29 2.87 -3.02 25.01
CA LEU A 29 3.62 -3.55 23.86
C LEU A 29 2.73 -3.70 22.61
N VAL A 30 1.50 -4.18 22.79
CA VAL A 30 0.53 -4.30 21.69
C VAL A 30 0.15 -2.92 21.17
N ALA A 31 -0.09 -1.94 22.04
CA ALA A 31 -0.41 -0.56 21.63
C ALA A 31 0.74 0.08 20.85
N GLU A 32 1.99 -0.11 21.29
CA GLU A 32 3.18 0.42 20.64
C GLU A 32 3.41 -0.24 19.27
N ALA A 33 3.25 -1.57 19.18
CA ALA A 33 3.37 -2.32 17.92
C ALA A 33 2.27 -1.96 16.91
N LEU A 34 1.03 -1.73 17.36
CA LEU A 34 -0.07 -1.30 16.49
C LEU A 34 0.18 0.11 15.94
N GLN A 35 0.68 1.02 16.78
CA GLN A 35 1.01 2.39 16.38
C GLN A 35 2.16 2.40 15.36
N GLU A 36 3.19 1.58 15.57
CA GLU A 36 4.30 1.42 14.63
C GLU A 36 3.84 0.82 13.30
N GLN A 37 2.97 -0.20 13.34
CA GLN A 37 2.36 -0.77 12.13
C GLN A 37 1.55 0.26 11.34
N GLU A 38 0.75 1.08 12.01
CA GLU A 38 -0.07 2.11 11.36
C GLU A 38 0.79 3.18 10.70
N LEU A 39 1.84 3.65 11.37
CA LEU A 39 2.78 4.63 10.81
C LEU A 39 3.53 4.08 9.59
N ILE A 40 4.01 2.84 9.65
CA ILE A 40 4.69 2.19 8.53
C ILE A 40 3.71 1.98 7.37
N SER A 41 2.51 1.46 7.63
CA SER A 41 1.50 1.24 6.60
C SER A 41 1.10 2.56 5.92
N GLN A 42 0.85 3.62 6.69
CA GLN A 42 0.50 4.93 6.12
C GLN A 42 1.64 5.53 5.27
N ASN A 43 2.89 5.40 5.69
CA ASN A 43 4.03 5.93 4.94
C ASN A 43 4.29 5.16 3.63
N LEU A 44 4.11 3.83 3.63
CA LEU A 44 4.21 3.01 2.42
C LEU A 44 3.04 3.22 1.45
N LEU A 45 1.81 3.40 1.94
CA LEU A 45 0.64 3.63 1.09
C LEU A 45 0.60 5.05 0.52
N ASN A 46 1.10 6.04 1.25
CA ASN A 46 1.12 7.45 0.84
C ASN A 46 2.53 8.02 0.99
N PRO A 47 3.46 7.71 0.06
CA PRO A 47 4.75 8.37 0.04
C PRO A 47 4.55 9.89 -0.06
N PRO A 48 5.40 10.69 0.60
CA PRO A 48 5.30 12.14 0.57
C PRO A 48 5.29 12.63 -0.88
N SER A 49 4.30 13.44 -1.23
CA SER A 49 4.09 13.90 -2.60
C SER A 49 5.33 14.62 -3.11
N ASP A 50 5.94 14.11 -4.17
CA ASP A 50 7.03 14.77 -4.87
C ASP A 50 6.65 16.22 -5.17
N THR A 51 7.56 17.14 -4.85
CA THR A 51 7.41 18.55 -5.15
C THR A 51 7.54 18.76 -6.66
N PHE A 52 6.40 18.71 -7.36
CA PHE A 52 6.38 18.81 -8.82
C PHE A 52 7.07 20.08 -9.31
N SER A 53 8.07 19.91 -10.19
CA SER A 53 8.64 21.02 -10.94
C SER A 53 7.56 21.65 -11.84
N ARG A 54 7.61 22.98 -12.03
CA ARG A 54 6.63 23.73 -12.86
C ARG A 54 6.46 23.13 -14.25
N GLY A 55 7.54 22.63 -14.86
CA GLY A 55 7.50 21.99 -16.18
C GLY A 55 6.73 20.66 -16.19
N GLN A 56 6.89 19.85 -15.13
CA GLN A 56 6.17 18.58 -14.99
C GLN A 56 4.65 18.80 -14.88
N ARG A 57 4.23 19.85 -14.16
CA ARG A 57 2.82 20.21 -13.98
C ARG A 57 2.16 20.67 -15.28
N VAL A 58 2.90 21.39 -16.13
CA VAL A 58 2.43 21.79 -17.47
C VAL A 58 2.34 20.58 -18.39
N ALA A 59 3.35 19.72 -18.41
CA ALA A 59 3.35 18.50 -19.23
C ALA A 59 2.18 17.55 -18.89
N ASP A 60 1.86 17.36 -17.61
CA ASP A 60 0.69 16.57 -17.18
C ASP A 60 -0.63 17.15 -17.69
N LYS A 61 -0.79 18.49 -17.59
CA LYS A 61 -1.99 19.17 -18.11
C LYS A 61 -2.10 19.05 -19.63
N VAL A 62 -0.99 19.17 -20.35
CA VAL A 62 -0.98 19.02 -21.82
C VAL A 62 -1.30 17.58 -22.22
N ALA A 63 -0.73 16.58 -21.54
CA ALA A 63 -1.00 15.16 -21.83
C ALA A 63 -2.46 14.77 -21.53
N THR A 64 -3.02 15.25 -20.41
CA THR A 64 -4.42 14.99 -20.05
C THR A 64 -5.41 15.72 -20.95
N PHE A 65 -5.09 16.95 -21.36
CA PHE A 65 -5.92 17.71 -22.31
C PHE A 65 -5.87 17.11 -23.73
N GLY A 66 -4.68 16.74 -24.21
CA GLY A 66 -4.49 16.13 -25.53
C GLY A 66 -5.10 14.72 -25.66
N GLY A 67 -5.35 14.03 -24.54
CA GLY A 67 -6.01 12.72 -24.51
C GLY A 67 -7.54 12.76 -24.44
N SER A 68 -8.17 13.94 -24.37
CA SER A 68 -9.63 14.07 -24.26
C SER A 68 -10.34 13.97 -25.61
N TRP A 69 -11.46 13.25 -25.65
CA TRP A 69 -12.37 13.20 -26.80
C TRP A 69 -12.91 14.59 -27.19
N THR A 70 -13.13 15.48 -26.21
CA THR A 70 -13.59 16.84 -26.48
C THR A 70 -12.55 17.69 -27.19
N PHE A 71 -11.26 17.47 -26.93
CA PHE A 71 -10.16 18.14 -27.62
C PHE A 71 -10.09 17.72 -29.09
N ILE A 72 -10.18 16.41 -29.36
CA ILE A 72 -10.15 15.84 -30.72
C ILE A 72 -11.28 16.43 -31.58
N ILE A 73 -12.51 16.47 -31.04
CA ILE A 73 -13.67 17.00 -31.76
C ILE A 73 -13.52 18.50 -32.03
N THR A 74 -13.11 19.28 -31.03
CA THR A 74 -12.92 20.73 -31.17
C THR A 74 -11.82 21.04 -32.19
N PHE A 75 -10.71 20.31 -32.14
CA PHE A 75 -9.59 20.46 -33.08
C PHE A 75 -10.03 20.18 -34.53
N LEU A 76 -10.84 19.14 -34.74
CA LEU A 76 -11.38 18.79 -36.06
C LEU A 76 -12.32 19.89 -36.59
N VAL A 77 -13.19 20.45 -35.74
CA VAL A 77 -14.06 21.57 -36.11
C VAL A 77 -13.25 22.80 -36.51
N VAL A 78 -12.20 23.15 -35.77
CA VAL A 78 -11.31 24.28 -36.11
C VAL A 78 -10.61 24.04 -37.45
N LEU A 79 -10.11 22.83 -37.71
CA LEU A 79 -9.49 22.49 -39.00
C LEU A 79 -10.48 22.64 -40.17
N VAL A 80 -11.69 22.08 -40.04
CA VAL A 80 -12.73 22.18 -41.08
C VAL A 80 -13.14 23.64 -41.28
N SER A 81 -13.27 24.42 -40.20
CA SER A 81 -13.56 25.86 -40.29
C SER A 81 -12.45 26.62 -41.00
N TRP A 82 -11.18 26.33 -40.71
CA TRP A 82 -10.03 26.98 -41.36
C TRP A 82 -9.98 26.70 -42.86
N ILE A 83 -10.17 25.44 -43.25
CA ILE A 83 -10.23 25.01 -44.65
C ILE A 83 -11.39 25.71 -45.36
N THR A 84 -12.59 25.71 -44.75
CA THR A 84 -13.79 26.33 -45.32
C THR A 84 -13.60 27.84 -45.54
N LEU A 85 -13.05 28.55 -44.55
CA LEU A 85 -12.78 29.99 -44.66
C LEU A 85 -11.77 30.31 -45.78
N ASN A 86 -10.69 29.53 -45.90
CA ASN A 86 -9.69 29.76 -46.94
C ASN A 86 -10.19 29.44 -48.35
N ILE A 87 -11.05 28.43 -48.51
CA ILE A 87 -11.69 28.13 -49.80
C ILE A 87 -12.66 29.26 -50.20
N LEU A 88 -13.46 29.77 -49.27
CA LEU A 88 -14.44 30.83 -49.54
C LEU A 88 -13.79 32.19 -49.87
N LEU A 89 -12.63 32.49 -49.30
CA LEU A 89 -11.92 33.74 -49.55
C LEU A 89 -11.23 33.81 -50.92
N MET A 90 -11.09 32.68 -51.63
CA MET A 90 -10.59 32.50 -53.00
C MET A 90 -9.43 33.45 -53.41
N SER A 91 -9.69 34.70 -53.79
CA SER A 91 -8.70 35.71 -54.18
C SER A 91 -7.96 36.42 -53.04
N LYS A 92 -8.42 36.33 -51.79
CA LYS A 92 -7.75 36.84 -50.58
C LYS A 92 -7.41 35.73 -49.59
N ALA A 93 -7.33 34.48 -50.05
CA ALA A 93 -7.02 33.34 -49.20
C ALA A 93 -5.66 33.54 -48.51
N PHE A 94 -5.64 33.40 -47.19
CA PHE A 94 -4.44 33.54 -46.38
C PHE A 94 -3.54 32.29 -46.52
N ASP A 95 -4.15 31.13 -46.74
CA ASP A 95 -3.50 29.84 -47.00
C ASP A 95 -4.18 29.13 -48.18
N PRO A 96 -3.81 29.44 -49.44
CA PRO A 96 -4.37 28.79 -50.62
C PRO A 96 -4.04 27.29 -50.66
N TYR A 97 -4.90 26.50 -51.32
CA TYR A 97 -4.61 25.09 -51.59
C TYR A 97 -3.24 24.96 -52.28
N PRO A 98 -2.26 24.20 -51.75
CA PRO A 98 -2.37 23.01 -50.88
C PRO A 98 -2.20 23.21 -49.36
N PHE A 99 -2.49 24.39 -48.80
CA PHE A 99 -2.45 24.70 -47.36
C PHE A 99 -1.07 24.51 -46.68
N ILE A 100 -0.06 25.27 -47.12
CA ILE A 100 1.31 25.15 -46.59
C ILE A 100 1.40 25.56 -45.11
N LEU A 101 0.69 26.61 -44.70
CA LEU A 101 0.78 27.11 -43.32
C LEU A 101 0.14 26.13 -42.34
N LEU A 102 -1.03 25.59 -42.69
CA LEU A 102 -1.72 24.59 -41.89
C LEU A 102 -0.86 23.32 -41.73
N ASN A 103 -0.25 22.84 -42.82
CA ASN A 103 0.66 21.69 -42.77
C ASN A 103 1.88 21.95 -41.89
N LEU A 104 2.52 23.13 -42.00
CA LEU A 104 3.66 23.51 -41.16
C LEU A 104 3.31 23.47 -39.67
N VAL A 105 2.17 24.06 -39.30
CA VAL A 105 1.71 24.10 -37.90
C VAL A 105 1.41 22.70 -37.38
N LEU A 106 0.70 21.87 -38.15
CA LEU A 106 0.40 20.48 -37.80
C LEU A 106 1.68 19.66 -37.60
N SER A 107 2.67 19.78 -38.49
CA SER A 107 3.95 19.09 -38.36
C SER A 107 4.71 19.52 -37.10
N CYS A 108 4.70 20.81 -36.77
CA CYS A 108 5.35 21.33 -35.57
C CYS A 108 4.67 20.79 -34.28
N ILE A 109 3.33 20.79 -34.24
CA ILE A 109 2.56 20.24 -33.12
C ILE A 109 2.87 18.75 -32.95
N ALA A 110 2.84 17.97 -34.04
CA ALA A 110 3.13 16.54 -34.01
C ALA A 110 4.56 16.23 -33.53
N ALA A 111 5.54 17.03 -33.95
CA ALA A 111 6.93 16.86 -33.54
C ALA A 111 7.14 17.03 -32.02
N ILE A 112 6.43 17.98 -31.39
CA ILE A 112 6.48 18.20 -29.94
C ILE A 112 5.62 17.19 -29.17
N GLN A 113 4.60 16.61 -29.83
CA GLN A 113 3.66 15.69 -29.21
C GLN A 113 4.33 14.41 -28.71
N ALA A 114 5.19 13.77 -29.52
CA ALA A 114 5.82 12.50 -29.14
C ALA A 114 6.72 12.59 -27.89
N PRO A 115 7.61 13.59 -27.75
CA PRO A 115 8.38 13.79 -26.52
C PRO A 115 7.51 14.10 -25.30
N VAL A 116 6.45 14.90 -25.44
CA VAL A 116 5.56 15.24 -24.31
C VAL A 116 4.78 13.99 -23.85
N ILE A 117 4.31 13.17 -24.78
CA ILE A 117 3.68 11.88 -24.47
C ILE A 117 4.68 10.98 -23.77
N MET A 118 5.90 10.83 -24.30
CA MET A 118 6.94 9.99 -23.72
C MET A 118 7.34 10.46 -22.30
N MET A 119 7.49 11.76 -22.08
CA MET A 119 7.75 12.31 -20.74
C MET A 119 6.59 12.01 -19.77
N SER A 120 5.35 12.11 -20.24
CA SER A 120 4.18 11.74 -19.42
C SER A 120 4.09 10.24 -19.16
N GLN A 121 4.55 9.40 -20.09
CA GLN A 121 4.60 7.94 -19.94
C GLN A 121 5.68 7.53 -18.95
N ASN A 122 6.93 8.00 -19.12
CA ASN A 122 8.03 7.70 -18.19
C ASN A 122 7.68 8.08 -16.74
N ARG A 123 6.96 9.19 -16.53
CA ARG A 123 6.50 9.58 -15.19
C ARG A 123 5.45 8.63 -14.62
N LYS A 124 4.50 8.17 -15.44
CA LYS A 124 3.50 7.19 -15.00
C LYS A 124 4.16 5.87 -14.66
N GLU A 125 5.08 5.41 -15.51
CA GLU A 125 5.85 4.18 -15.29
C GLU A 125 6.68 4.24 -14.00
N GLU A 126 7.36 5.36 -13.74
CA GLU A 126 8.10 5.55 -12.49
C GLU A 126 7.19 5.45 -11.26
N LYS A 127 6.01 6.08 -11.32
CA LYS A 127 5.02 6.03 -10.23
C LYS A 127 4.44 4.62 -10.06
N ASP A 128 4.18 3.93 -11.16
CA ASP A 128 3.67 2.55 -11.15
C ASP A 128 4.74 1.58 -10.63
N ARG A 129 6.03 1.80 -10.95
CA ARG A 129 7.15 1.03 -10.38
C ARG A 129 7.25 1.22 -8.87
N GLN A 130 7.22 2.46 -8.38
CA GLN A 130 7.26 2.74 -6.94
C GLN A 130 6.08 2.11 -6.20
N ARG A 131 4.87 2.15 -6.80
CA ARG A 131 3.70 1.45 -6.24
C ARG A 131 3.91 -0.06 -6.18
N ALA A 132 4.42 -0.66 -7.25
CA ALA A 132 4.71 -2.09 -7.28
C ALA A 132 5.77 -2.50 -6.24
N GLU A 133 6.82 -1.69 -6.04
CA GLU A 133 7.81 -1.92 -5.00
C GLU A 133 7.20 -1.84 -3.59
N ASN A 134 6.36 -0.84 -3.32
CA ASN A 134 5.66 -0.72 -2.04
C ASN A 134 4.72 -1.90 -1.78
N ASP A 135 3.93 -2.30 -2.79
CA ASP A 135 3.02 -3.45 -2.70
C ASP A 135 3.80 -4.74 -2.43
N TYR A 136 4.97 -4.92 -3.07
CA TYR A 136 5.87 -6.03 -2.81
C TYR A 136 6.38 -6.04 -1.37
N LEU A 137 6.83 -4.91 -0.85
CA LEU A 137 7.31 -4.80 0.54
C LEU A 137 6.21 -5.09 1.56
N VAL A 138 4.98 -4.62 1.32
CA VAL A 138 3.82 -4.92 2.17
C VAL A 138 3.54 -6.42 2.16
N ASN A 139 3.55 -7.06 0.98
CA ASN A 139 3.31 -8.50 0.86
C ASN A 139 4.39 -9.32 1.57
N LEU A 140 5.67 -8.94 1.40
CA LEU A 140 6.79 -9.59 2.08
C LEU A 140 6.67 -9.47 3.61
N LYS A 141 6.28 -8.29 4.11
CA LYS A 141 6.04 -8.07 5.54
C LYS A 141 4.93 -8.98 6.06
N ALA A 142 3.82 -9.08 5.33
CA ALA A 142 2.71 -9.96 5.68
C ALA A 142 3.13 -11.44 5.71
N GLU A 143 3.94 -11.89 4.75
CA GLU A 143 4.48 -13.25 4.72
C GLU A 143 5.34 -13.56 5.95
N ILE A 144 6.25 -12.64 6.32
CA ILE A 144 7.10 -12.78 7.51
C ILE A 144 6.25 -12.83 8.78
N GLU A 145 5.24 -11.98 8.89
CA GLU A 145 4.35 -11.93 10.05
C GLU A 145 3.55 -13.23 10.21
N VAL A 146 2.99 -13.77 9.11
CA VAL A 146 2.32 -15.07 9.10
C VAL A 146 3.27 -16.18 9.51
N ARG A 147 4.51 -16.18 9.01
CA ARG A 147 5.53 -17.18 9.37
C ARG A 147 5.88 -17.11 10.86
N ASN A 148 6.03 -15.91 11.42
CA ASN A 148 6.28 -15.71 12.84
C ASN A 148 5.11 -16.20 13.71
N LEU A 149 3.86 -15.89 13.32
CA LEU A 149 2.67 -16.40 14.00
C LEU A 149 2.62 -17.93 13.96
N HIS A 150 2.94 -18.54 12.83
CA HIS A 150 2.98 -19.99 12.68
C HIS A 150 4.04 -20.64 13.58
N GLN A 151 5.24 -20.06 13.66
CA GLN A 151 6.28 -20.55 14.58
C GLN A 151 5.85 -20.46 16.04
N LYS A 152 5.24 -19.34 16.44
CA LYS A 152 4.77 -19.15 17.82
C LYS A 152 3.65 -20.12 18.17
N LEU A 153 2.75 -20.39 17.23
CA LEU A 153 1.69 -21.39 17.39
C LEU A 153 2.26 -22.80 17.56
N ASN A 154 3.28 -23.18 16.79
CA ASN A 154 3.94 -24.47 16.92
C ASN A 154 4.61 -24.63 18.29
N LEU A 155 5.29 -23.60 18.79
CA LEU A 155 5.91 -23.61 20.12
C LEU A 155 4.86 -23.80 21.24
N LEU A 156 3.75 -23.04 21.18
CA LEU A 156 2.66 -23.19 22.15
C LEU A 156 2.02 -24.58 22.08
N MET A 157 1.85 -25.13 20.88
CA MET A 157 1.30 -26.46 20.70
C MET A 157 2.21 -27.54 21.31
N GLU A 158 3.52 -27.41 21.17
CA GLU A 158 4.50 -28.31 21.77
C GLU A 158 4.44 -28.27 23.30
N GLU A 159 4.36 -27.08 23.89
CA GLU A 159 4.20 -26.90 25.34
C GLU A 159 2.89 -27.52 25.87
N GLN A 160 1.78 -27.30 25.17
CA GLN A 160 0.49 -27.90 25.51
C GLN A 160 0.53 -29.43 25.39
N PHE A 161 1.21 -29.96 24.39
CA PHE A 161 1.37 -31.40 24.22
C PHE A 161 2.15 -32.04 25.37
N GLN A 162 3.26 -31.42 25.80
CA GLN A 162 4.00 -31.89 26.98
C GLN A 162 3.15 -31.87 28.25
N THR A 163 2.39 -30.79 28.45
CA THR A 163 1.47 -30.67 29.59
C THR A 163 0.44 -31.80 29.62
N LEU A 164 -0.13 -32.16 28.46
CA LEU A 164 -1.07 -33.28 28.34
C LEU A 164 -0.43 -34.63 28.67
N LEU A 165 0.82 -34.85 28.23
CA LEU A 165 1.57 -36.08 28.55
C LEU A 165 1.86 -36.20 30.06
N ASP A 166 2.22 -35.10 30.72
CA ASP A 166 2.46 -35.09 32.16
C ASP A 166 1.18 -35.38 32.95
N ILE A 167 0.05 -34.81 32.54
CA ILE A 167 -1.27 -35.11 33.12
C ILE A 167 -1.61 -36.59 32.94
N GLN A 168 -1.38 -37.17 31.75
CA GLN A 168 -1.59 -38.59 31.46
C GLN A 168 -0.72 -39.50 32.34
N LYS A 169 0.57 -39.19 32.50
CA LYS A 169 1.46 -39.93 33.40
C LYS A 169 0.97 -39.91 34.83
N TYR A 170 0.61 -38.72 35.34
CA TYR A 170 0.10 -38.56 36.70
C TYR A 170 -1.19 -39.37 36.94
N GLN A 171 -2.12 -39.38 35.96
CA GLN A 171 -3.31 -40.22 36.02
C GLN A 171 -2.97 -41.72 36.08
N THR A 172 -1.95 -42.15 35.34
CA THR A 172 -1.51 -43.56 35.31
C THR A 172 -0.89 -43.97 36.64
N GLU A 173 -0.01 -43.14 37.21
CA GLU A 173 0.60 -43.37 38.52
C GLU A 173 -0.44 -43.46 39.65
N LEU A 174 -1.44 -42.56 39.64
CA LEU A 174 -2.57 -42.61 40.57
C LEU A 174 -3.36 -43.92 40.46
N LEU A 175 -3.64 -44.38 39.23
CA LEU A 175 -4.34 -45.65 39.02
C LEU A 175 -3.53 -46.84 39.55
N GLU A 176 -2.21 -46.86 39.34
CA GLU A 176 -1.35 -47.90 39.92
C GLU A 176 -1.34 -47.86 41.46
N GLU A 177 -1.32 -46.67 42.06
CA GLU A 177 -1.33 -46.54 43.52
C GLU A 177 -2.66 -47.01 44.13
N ILE A 178 -3.78 -46.73 43.46
CA ILE A 178 -5.10 -47.25 43.84
C ILE A 178 -5.12 -48.78 43.70
N HIS A 179 -4.55 -49.33 42.63
CA HIS A 179 -4.54 -50.78 42.38
C HIS A 179 -3.59 -51.56 43.32
N ARG A 180 -2.59 -50.88 43.93
CA ARG A 180 -1.67 -51.46 44.91
C ARG A 180 -2.21 -51.49 46.34
N LYS A 181 -3.34 -50.83 46.64
CA LYS A 181 -4.05 -50.88 47.93
C LYS A 181 -5.18 -51.91 47.91
#